data_AF-A0AA39XZ74-F1
#
_entry.id   AF-A0AA39XZ74-F1
#
_cell.length_a   1.000
_cell.length_b   1.000
_cell.length_c   1.000
_cell.angle_alpha   90.00
_cell.angle_beta   90.00
_cell.angle_gamma   90.00
#
_symmetry.space_group_name_H-M   'P 1'
#
loop_
_entity.id
_entity.type
_entity.pdbx_description
1 polymer ?
#
loop_
_entity_poly.entity_id
_entity_poly.type
_entity_poly.pdbx_seq_one_letter_code
_entity_poly.pdbx_strand_id
1 'polypeptide(L)'
;MSTRYSLRQTPRKKELFEGMVETPGRRVSSRRKSQFPLESDGESSSAPESLSNVKAPAKAKGSLRRRGTAKFIEHLEEEEDEASQRSTPPTTPEDVGMQRVNGAAKANGLAHGKTNGSANGHANGHANGHAKEAPKEEVEDVLVDGWKPGLDPKVDYSGEYEFAGPWFPAVMMLGFPILMWYMWIGAEYYNGKFPLPSEGQSLKEFGAHLVNLVYTGAFPHAKAWAIYWSFFIFEGACYCLLPGVWAYGKPLAFAGGKQMKYYCSGYASFYTTIAVVVALNFTGLFRLSTIIDEFGSIMSVAILSGFLVSFIAYFSAFARGATHRMTGNHVYDFFMGAELNPRLFGILDFKMFFEVRLPWYILFLLSLGTAFSQWEKYGYVSGEVGFLLMAHYLYANACSKGEQLIVTTWDMYYEKWGFMLIFWNLAGVPLSYCHCTLYLAKHHPDEYRHNPYVLTLMYAGYLFVYWIWDTCNSQKNGFRAQERGKLVQRKTFPQLPWQVVQNPRTIKTGLGDNILADGWYGLARKVHYTCDVYFSTNWGLITGFASPFPWFYPVFFVTMIAHRAWRDITRCRQKYGDAWTEYEKTVPYLFIPYVI
;
A
#
# COMPACT_ATOMS: atom_id res chain seq x y z
N MET A 1 20.26 -59.24 13.45
CA MET A 1 20.24 -58.82 14.88
C MET A 1 20.51 -57.32 14.86
N SER A 2 19.61 -56.38 15.16
CA SER A 2 18.48 -56.30 16.12
C SER A 2 18.85 -56.12 17.59
N THR A 3 19.07 -54.86 17.97
CA THR A 3 18.75 -54.35 19.31
C THR A 3 18.18 -52.94 19.16
N ARG A 4 16.97 -52.70 19.69
CA ARG A 4 16.31 -51.40 19.72
C ARG A 4 16.69 -50.69 21.03
N TYR A 5 16.86 -49.37 21.02
CA TYR A 5 16.81 -48.57 22.25
C TYR A 5 15.44 -47.92 22.41
N SER A 6 14.96 -47.79 23.66
CA SER A 6 13.54 -47.55 23.96
C SER A 6 13.28 -46.13 24.49
N LEU A 7 12.34 -45.42 23.87
CA LEU A 7 11.80 -44.15 24.36
C LEU A 7 10.79 -44.39 25.49
N ARG A 8 11.24 -44.34 26.76
CA ARG A 8 10.32 -44.25 27.93
C ARG A 8 10.99 -43.83 29.25
N GLN A 9 11.31 -42.53 29.39
CA GLN A 9 11.38 -41.88 30.70
C GLN A 9 10.77 -40.47 30.63
N THR A 10 9.75 -40.22 31.44
CA THR A 10 9.16 -38.90 31.66
C THR A 10 9.98 -38.16 32.73
N PRO A 11 10.27 -36.85 32.58
CA PRO A 11 10.87 -36.07 33.66
C PRO A 11 10.01 -36.10 34.92
N ARG A 12 10.63 -36.28 36.09
CA ARG A 12 9.94 -36.19 37.39
C ARG A 12 9.36 -34.78 37.58
N LYS A 13 8.22 -34.66 38.25
CA LYS A 13 7.75 -33.37 38.78
C LYS A 13 8.83 -32.80 39.70
N LYS A 14 9.07 -31.49 39.62
CA LYS A 14 9.80 -30.76 40.68
C LYS A 14 8.92 -30.74 41.94
N GLU A 15 9.55 -30.85 43.09
CA GLU A 15 8.89 -30.62 44.37
C GLU A 15 8.65 -29.11 44.57
N LEU A 16 7.59 -28.78 45.33
CA LEU A 16 7.21 -27.40 45.60
C LEU A 16 8.03 -26.87 46.79
N PHE A 17 8.60 -25.68 46.64
CA PHE A 17 9.25 -24.98 47.75
C PHE A 17 8.30 -23.94 48.37
N GLU A 18 8.60 -23.58 49.61
CA GLU A 18 7.75 -22.73 50.44
C GLU A 18 7.61 -21.31 49.87
N GLY A 19 6.38 -20.78 49.85
CA GLY A 19 6.06 -19.44 49.32
C GLY A 19 5.36 -19.39 47.94
N MET A 20 5.10 -20.52 47.28
CA MET A 20 4.34 -20.55 46.02
C MET A 20 2.82 -20.48 46.28
N VAL A 21 2.12 -19.52 45.65
CA VAL A 21 0.66 -19.34 45.76
C VAL A 21 -0.04 -19.95 44.55
N GLU A 22 -0.89 -20.96 44.76
CA GLU A 22 -1.69 -21.59 43.70
C GLU A 22 -2.85 -20.70 43.23
N THR A 23 -3.17 -20.76 41.93
CA THR A 23 -4.30 -20.05 41.32
C THR A 23 -5.54 -20.95 41.27
N PRO A 24 -6.76 -20.49 41.66
CA PRO A 24 -7.92 -21.38 41.82
C PRO A 24 -8.35 -22.14 40.56
N GLY A 25 -8.33 -23.47 40.65
CA GLY A 25 -8.68 -24.38 39.55
C GLY A 25 -10.19 -24.40 39.20
N ARG A 26 -10.49 -24.35 37.90
CA ARG A 26 -11.85 -24.43 37.35
C ARG A 26 -12.43 -25.84 37.52
N ARG A 27 -13.51 -26.00 38.28
CA ARG A 27 -14.23 -27.28 38.42
C ARG A 27 -14.71 -27.81 37.06
N VAL A 28 -14.41 -29.08 36.78
CA VAL A 28 -15.02 -29.86 35.69
C VAL A 28 -15.53 -31.18 36.31
N SER A 29 -16.83 -31.42 36.27
CA SER A 29 -17.46 -32.64 36.80
C SER A 29 -17.79 -33.62 35.68
N SER A 30 -17.17 -34.79 35.67
CA SER A 30 -17.49 -35.85 34.73
C SER A 30 -18.59 -36.77 35.26
N ARG A 31 -19.54 -37.18 34.41
CA ARG A 31 -20.24 -38.44 34.58
C ARG A 31 -20.70 -39.02 33.24
N ARG A 32 -20.29 -40.25 32.95
CA ARG A 32 -20.77 -41.07 31.83
C ARG A 32 -22.17 -41.62 32.15
N LYS A 33 -22.99 -41.80 31.11
CA LYS A 33 -23.52 -43.12 30.76
C LYS A 33 -23.80 -43.20 29.25
N SER A 34 -24.08 -44.39 28.75
CA SER A 34 -23.96 -44.77 27.35
C SER A 34 -25.13 -45.62 26.88
N GLN A 35 -25.52 -45.49 25.60
CA GLN A 35 -25.98 -46.62 24.79
C GLN A 35 -25.91 -46.28 23.29
N PHE A 36 -25.58 -47.29 22.50
CA PHE A 36 -25.62 -47.38 21.02
C PHE A 36 -26.61 -48.51 20.69
N PRO A 37 -27.26 -48.52 19.51
CA PRO A 37 -26.65 -49.19 18.35
C PRO A 37 -26.92 -48.55 16.96
N LEU A 38 -25.99 -48.84 16.02
CA LEU A 38 -26.16 -49.21 14.59
C LEU A 38 -27.08 -48.35 13.67
N GLU A 39 -26.56 -47.71 12.63
CA GLU A 39 -26.20 -48.26 11.27
C GLU A 39 -27.41 -48.59 10.37
N SER A 40 -27.60 -47.82 9.29
CA SER A 40 -27.64 -48.29 7.88
C SER A 40 -28.21 -47.22 6.92
N ASP A 41 -27.50 -46.94 5.82
CA ASP A 41 -27.97 -46.60 4.46
C ASP A 41 -29.07 -45.52 4.23
N GLY A 42 -29.37 -45.21 2.96
CA GLY A 42 -30.62 -44.50 2.59
C GLY A 42 -30.46 -43.19 1.79
N GLU A 43 -30.44 -43.36 0.47
CA GLU A 43 -30.46 -42.35 -0.59
C GLU A 43 -31.54 -41.22 -0.55
N SER A 44 -31.15 -40.05 -1.09
CA SER A 44 -31.88 -39.26 -2.11
C SER A 44 -33.05 -38.29 -1.77
N SER A 45 -32.99 -37.15 -2.48
CA SER A 45 -34.08 -36.35 -3.06
C SER A 45 -34.82 -35.24 -2.28
N SER A 46 -35.33 -34.30 -3.08
CA SER A 46 -36.46 -33.37 -2.89
C SER A 46 -36.44 -32.32 -1.75
N ALA A 47 -36.19 -31.07 -2.16
CA ALA A 47 -36.97 -29.89 -1.75
C ALA A 47 -38.36 -29.92 -2.47
N PRO A 48 -39.33 -28.99 -2.29
CA PRO A 48 -39.21 -27.62 -1.72
C PRO A 48 -40.41 -27.17 -0.84
N GLU A 49 -40.62 -25.84 -0.76
CA GLU A 49 -41.82 -25.12 -0.26
C GLU A 49 -42.10 -25.08 1.25
N SER A 50 -42.91 -24.14 1.78
CA SER A 50 -43.12 -22.70 1.45
C SER A 50 -43.94 -22.04 2.60
N LEU A 51 -44.11 -20.69 2.57
CA LEU A 51 -45.09 -19.92 3.38
C LEU A 51 -44.85 -19.88 4.93
N SER A 52 -45.32 -18.89 5.70
CA SER A 52 -45.65 -17.47 5.40
C SER A 52 -45.59 -16.59 6.68
N ASN A 53 -45.80 -15.28 6.52
CA ASN A 53 -45.76 -14.24 7.56
C ASN A 53 -46.74 -14.42 8.74
N VAL A 54 -46.50 -13.73 9.87
CA VAL A 54 -47.38 -12.63 10.40
C VAL A 54 -46.99 -12.12 11.82
N LYS A 55 -46.78 -10.79 11.92
CA LYS A 55 -46.97 -9.84 13.06
C LYS A 55 -46.41 -10.08 14.48
N ALA A 56 -45.65 -9.09 14.94
CA ALA A 56 -45.58 -8.59 16.34
C ALA A 56 -46.71 -7.54 16.60
N PRO A 57 -46.82 -6.75 17.70
CA PRO A 57 -45.94 -6.61 18.88
C PRO A 57 -46.65 -6.43 20.27
N ALA A 58 -45.88 -6.32 21.36
CA ALA A 58 -46.25 -5.56 22.57
C ALA A 58 -45.00 -5.21 23.44
N LYS A 59 -45.14 -4.27 24.39
CA LYS A 59 -44.08 -3.80 25.31
C LYS A 59 -44.41 -4.16 26.77
N ALA A 60 -43.38 -4.37 27.59
CA ALA A 60 -43.45 -4.20 29.06
C ALA A 60 -42.15 -3.55 29.58
N LYS A 61 -42.24 -2.79 30.69
CA LYS A 61 -41.09 -2.14 31.36
C LYS A 61 -40.83 -2.78 32.73
N GLY A 62 -39.57 -2.87 33.14
CA GLY A 62 -39.14 -3.12 34.51
C GLY A 62 -37.80 -2.42 34.77
N SER A 63 -37.64 -1.75 35.92
CA SER A 63 -36.50 -0.87 36.18
C SER A 63 -36.23 -0.64 37.67
N LEU A 64 -35.00 -0.93 38.12
CA LEU A 64 -34.30 -0.40 39.32
C LEU A 64 -32.78 -0.62 39.05
N ARG A 65 -31.87 0.37 38.97
CA ARG A 65 -31.38 1.39 39.95
C ARG A 65 -30.21 0.87 40.81
N ARG A 66 -29.08 1.57 41.07
CA ARG A 66 -28.36 2.73 40.45
C ARG A 66 -27.05 3.00 41.24
N ARG A 67 -25.90 3.15 40.57
CA ARG A 67 -24.66 3.90 40.94
C ARG A 67 -23.77 3.87 39.67
N GLY A 68 -23.14 4.91 39.13
CA GLY A 68 -22.77 6.27 39.61
C GLY A 68 -21.25 6.32 39.72
N THR A 69 -20.45 7.04 38.92
CA THR A 69 -20.41 8.48 38.56
C THR A 69 -19.74 8.69 37.18
N ALA A 70 -19.62 9.86 36.51
CA ALA A 70 -20.19 11.22 36.64
C ALA A 70 -20.40 11.80 35.21
N LYS A 71 -21.10 12.93 35.07
CA LYS A 71 -21.17 13.70 33.81
C LYS A 71 -20.18 14.86 33.82
N PHE A 72 -19.66 15.20 32.64
CA PHE A 72 -19.40 16.59 32.25
C PHE A 72 -20.09 16.84 30.90
N ILE A 73 -20.61 18.06 30.71
CA ILE A 73 -21.29 18.60 29.52
C ILE A 73 -20.78 20.05 29.38
N GLU A 74 -21.17 20.75 28.31
CA GLU A 74 -20.84 22.14 27.96
C GLU A 74 -19.57 22.28 27.09
N HIS A 75 -19.57 23.09 26.02
CA HIS A 75 -20.70 23.67 25.28
C HIS A 75 -20.38 23.69 23.77
N LEU A 76 -21.41 23.78 22.92
CA LEU A 76 -21.28 24.16 21.52
C LEU A 76 -21.61 25.65 21.42
N GLU A 77 -20.70 26.44 20.85
CA GLU A 77 -20.99 27.74 20.26
C GLU A 77 -20.28 27.80 18.90
N GLU A 78 -21.01 28.26 17.89
CA GLU A 78 -20.55 28.49 16.52
C GLU A 78 -20.63 30.00 16.28
N GLU A 79 -19.53 30.64 15.90
CA GLU A 79 -19.56 32.00 15.37
C GLU A 79 -18.82 32.04 14.02
N GLU A 80 -19.60 32.12 12.95
CA GLU A 80 -19.16 32.70 11.68
C GLU A 80 -19.26 34.24 11.82
N ASP A 81 -18.35 34.99 11.21
CA ASP A 81 -18.57 36.43 11.02
C ASP A 81 -17.89 36.92 9.72
N GLU A 82 -18.69 37.24 8.71
CA GLU A 82 -18.27 37.99 7.52
C GLU A 82 -18.73 39.46 7.65
N ALA A 83 -17.78 40.39 7.70
CA ALA A 83 -18.06 41.81 7.58
C ALA A 83 -17.10 42.48 6.59
N SER A 84 -17.60 43.45 5.81
CA SER A 84 -16.83 44.15 4.78
C SER A 84 -17.15 45.64 4.77
N GLN A 85 -16.14 46.48 4.43
CA GLN A 85 -16.25 47.64 3.50
C GLN A 85 -14.94 48.45 3.42
N ARG A 86 -14.92 49.51 2.60
CA ARG A 86 -13.74 50.32 2.22
C ARG A 86 -13.87 51.79 2.67
N SER A 87 -12.77 52.45 3.01
CA SER A 87 -12.42 53.80 2.52
C SER A 87 -11.02 54.29 2.97
N THR A 88 -10.50 55.33 2.33
CA THR A 88 -9.20 56.01 2.50
C THR A 88 -9.43 57.54 2.38
N PRO A 89 -8.42 58.45 2.37
CA PRO A 89 -7.02 58.43 2.84
C PRO A 89 -6.94 59.31 4.12
N PRO A 90 -6.00 60.24 4.41
CA PRO A 90 -4.58 60.48 4.02
C PRO A 90 -3.67 60.39 5.30
N THR A 91 -2.45 60.93 5.47
CA THR A 91 -1.58 61.92 4.78
C THR A 91 -0.09 61.51 4.81
N THR A 92 0.76 62.33 4.17
CA THR A 92 2.24 62.40 4.30
C THR A 92 2.66 63.87 4.46
N PRO A 93 3.90 64.16 4.89
CA PRO A 93 5.08 64.28 3.99
C PRO A 93 6.30 63.43 4.48
N GLU A 94 7.43 63.23 3.78
CA GLU A 94 7.85 63.29 2.36
C GLU A 94 9.13 62.37 2.23
N ASP A 95 10.18 62.46 1.39
CA ASP A 95 10.76 63.47 0.49
C ASP A 95 11.69 62.82 -0.60
N VAL A 96 12.52 63.60 -1.30
CA VAL A 96 13.45 63.25 -2.40
C VAL A 96 14.52 62.18 -2.05
N GLY A 97 14.99 61.30 -2.95
CA GLY A 97 14.52 60.96 -4.32
C GLY A 97 15.64 60.69 -5.35
N MET A 98 15.34 59.83 -6.35
CA MET A 98 16.15 59.49 -7.55
C MET A 98 17.52 58.79 -7.31
N GLN A 99 18.16 58.09 -8.27
CA GLN A 99 17.98 58.02 -9.73
C GLN A 99 18.27 56.60 -10.29
N ARG A 100 17.85 56.30 -11.53
CA ARG A 100 18.20 55.06 -12.28
C ARG A 100 19.51 55.23 -13.07
N VAL A 101 20.19 54.13 -13.44
CA VAL A 101 20.54 53.76 -14.84
C VAL A 101 21.21 52.37 -14.92
N ASN A 102 21.16 51.77 -16.12
CA ASN A 102 21.65 50.43 -16.47
C ASN A 102 23.19 50.29 -16.42
N GLY A 103 23.69 49.06 -16.28
CA GLY A 103 25.09 48.72 -16.59
C GLY A 103 25.34 47.21 -16.58
N ALA A 104 25.77 46.64 -17.71
CA ALA A 104 26.11 45.22 -17.83
C ALA A 104 27.58 45.06 -18.23
N ALA A 105 28.34 44.22 -17.52
CA ALA A 105 29.63 43.69 -17.97
C ALA A 105 29.98 42.39 -17.25
N LYS A 106 30.80 41.55 -17.89
CA LYS A 106 31.27 40.25 -17.39
C LYS A 106 32.62 40.37 -16.68
N ALA A 107 32.95 39.29 -15.95
CA ALA A 107 34.24 38.58 -15.95
C ALA A 107 35.26 38.82 -14.81
N ASN A 108 35.64 37.69 -14.22
CA ASN A 108 36.99 37.25 -13.81
C ASN A 108 37.75 37.99 -12.70
N GLY A 109 38.22 37.23 -11.71
CA GLY A 109 39.05 37.71 -10.60
C GLY A 109 39.62 36.58 -9.72
N LEU A 110 40.29 35.60 -10.32
CA LEU A 110 40.98 34.52 -9.59
C LEU A 110 42.33 35.02 -9.04
N ALA A 111 42.50 35.03 -7.71
CA ALA A 111 43.82 35.15 -7.07
C ALA A 111 43.81 34.54 -5.66
N HIS A 112 44.64 33.52 -5.43
CA HIS A 112 45.00 33.08 -4.07
C HIS A 112 46.16 33.95 -3.54
N GLY A 113 46.10 34.33 -2.26
CA GLY A 113 47.22 34.96 -1.57
C GLY A 113 47.29 34.50 -0.11
N LYS A 114 48.27 33.65 0.22
CA LYS A 114 48.65 33.35 1.61
C LYS A 114 49.84 34.22 1.99
N THR A 115 49.78 34.89 3.14
CA THR A 115 50.97 35.32 3.89
C THR A 115 50.74 35.11 5.37
N ASN A 116 51.77 34.62 6.07
CA ASN A 116 51.76 34.49 7.52
C ASN A 116 52.26 35.80 8.16
N GLY A 117 51.68 36.18 9.30
CA GLY A 117 52.23 37.18 10.20
C GLY A 117 52.04 36.73 11.64
N SER A 118 53.13 36.44 12.35
CA SER A 118 53.11 36.05 13.77
C SER A 118 53.77 37.15 14.60
N ALA A 119 53.13 37.55 15.70
CA ALA A 119 53.67 38.46 16.69
C ALA A 119 53.18 38.06 18.08
N ASN A 120 54.11 37.83 19.01
CA ASN A 120 53.78 37.55 20.41
C ASN A 120 53.56 38.85 21.19
N GLY A 121 52.62 38.82 22.14
CA GLY A 121 52.46 39.84 23.17
C GLY A 121 51.99 39.19 24.47
N HIS A 122 52.72 39.37 25.57
CA HIS A 122 52.42 38.71 26.84
C HIS A 122 51.48 39.53 27.74
N ALA A 123 50.47 38.83 28.28
CA ALA A 123 49.84 38.99 29.59
C ALA A 123 49.84 40.37 30.28
N ASN A 124 48.61 40.85 30.56
CA ASN A 124 48.17 40.99 31.95
C ASN A 124 46.65 40.75 32.04
N GLY A 125 46.15 40.27 33.18
CA GLY A 125 44.80 39.71 33.30
C GLY A 125 43.86 40.47 34.23
N HIS A 126 42.56 40.31 34.00
CA HIS A 126 41.51 40.55 34.98
C HIS A 126 40.48 39.41 34.92
N ALA A 127 40.14 38.85 36.09
CA ALA A 127 39.18 37.76 36.20
C ALA A 127 37.75 38.30 36.37
N ASN A 128 37.08 38.63 35.25
CA ASN A 128 35.64 38.88 35.24
C ASN A 128 34.89 37.59 34.91
N GLY A 129 34.16 37.07 35.90
CA GLY A 129 33.34 35.87 35.77
C GLY A 129 32.06 36.11 34.97
N HIS A 130 32.16 36.18 33.65
CA HIS A 130 31.01 35.88 32.81
C HIS A 130 30.72 34.39 32.89
N ALA A 131 29.52 34.03 33.35
CA ALA A 131 29.00 32.69 33.15
C ALA A 131 29.04 32.41 31.63
N LYS A 132 29.72 31.33 31.23
CA LYS A 132 29.50 30.79 29.89
C LYS A 132 28.03 30.40 29.83
N GLU A 133 27.27 31.02 28.94
CA GLU A 133 26.15 30.30 28.35
C GLU A 133 26.70 28.94 27.89
N ALA A 134 26.00 27.86 28.24
CA ALA A 134 26.33 26.58 27.64
C ALA A 134 26.35 26.77 26.11
N PRO A 135 27.25 26.11 25.36
CA PRO A 135 27.08 26.05 23.92
C PRO A 135 25.62 25.66 23.68
N LYS A 136 24.90 26.47 22.89
CA LYS A 136 23.71 25.91 22.24
C LYS A 136 24.23 24.67 21.55
N GLU A 137 23.69 23.51 21.92
CA GLU A 137 23.92 22.32 21.12
C GLU A 137 23.53 22.73 19.70
N GLU A 138 24.52 22.72 18.80
CA GLU A 138 24.23 22.76 17.38
C GLU A 138 23.40 21.50 17.16
N VAL A 139 22.08 21.65 17.17
CA VAL A 139 21.15 20.60 16.81
C VAL A 139 21.64 20.11 15.46
N GLU A 140 22.23 18.91 15.44
CA GLU A 140 22.84 18.36 14.23
C GLU A 140 21.86 18.56 13.09
N ASP A 141 22.35 19.00 11.93
CA ASP A 141 21.53 19.64 10.89
C ASP A 141 20.68 18.61 10.13
N VAL A 142 19.74 17.99 10.87
CA VAL A 142 19.02 16.76 10.49
C VAL A 142 18.17 17.07 9.28
N LEU A 143 18.63 16.53 8.15
CA LEU A 143 17.88 16.46 6.92
C LEU A 143 16.66 15.52 7.13
N VAL A 144 15.55 16.10 7.58
CA VAL A 144 14.27 15.39 7.74
C VAL A 144 13.67 15.18 6.35
N ASP A 145 13.82 13.96 5.83
CA ASP A 145 13.13 13.51 4.62
C ASP A 145 13.40 14.40 3.38
N GLY A 146 14.65 14.85 3.20
CA GLY A 146 15.10 15.70 2.08
C GLY A 146 14.90 17.21 2.28
N TRP A 147 14.33 17.61 3.42
CA TRP A 147 14.14 19.01 3.82
C TRP A 147 14.88 19.30 5.13
N LYS A 148 15.33 20.54 5.33
CA LYS A 148 15.95 20.99 6.59
C LYS A 148 15.01 21.91 7.38
N PRO A 149 14.82 21.69 8.68
CA PRO A 149 14.04 22.59 9.53
C PRO A 149 14.44 24.06 9.36
N GLY A 150 13.47 24.93 9.07
CA GLY A 150 13.69 26.36 8.87
C GLY A 150 14.02 26.81 7.45
N LEU A 151 14.25 25.89 6.50
CA LEU A 151 14.44 26.21 5.07
C LEU A 151 13.14 26.04 4.26
N ASP A 152 13.13 26.44 2.98
CA ASP A 152 11.91 26.41 2.13
C ASP A 152 11.50 24.97 1.78
N PRO A 153 10.31 24.48 2.20
CA PRO A 153 9.83 23.13 1.88
C PRO A 153 9.52 22.89 0.38
N LYS A 154 9.68 23.91 -0.47
CA LYS A 154 9.63 23.79 -1.93
C LYS A 154 10.94 23.31 -2.56
N VAL A 155 12.07 23.41 -1.86
CA VAL A 155 13.40 23.02 -2.36
C VAL A 155 13.82 21.70 -1.72
N ASP A 156 14.44 20.81 -2.51
CA ASP A 156 15.13 19.64 -1.97
C ASP A 156 16.57 20.02 -1.56
N TYR A 157 16.91 19.79 -0.30
CA TYR A 157 18.22 20.13 0.28
C TYR A 157 19.13 18.92 0.50
N SER A 158 18.73 17.73 0.04
CA SER A 158 19.59 16.54 0.08
C SER A 158 20.78 16.64 -0.89
N GLY A 159 20.55 17.21 -2.08
CA GLY A 159 21.47 17.09 -3.21
C GLY A 159 21.55 15.67 -3.80
N GLU A 160 20.74 14.73 -3.31
CA GLU A 160 20.72 13.35 -3.75
C GLU A 160 19.62 13.12 -4.81
N TYR A 161 19.90 12.26 -5.79
CA TYR A 161 18.90 11.77 -6.71
C TYR A 161 18.66 10.27 -6.47
N GLU A 162 17.41 9.87 -6.24
CA GLU A 162 17.01 8.47 -6.35
C GLU A 162 17.19 7.97 -7.80
N PHE A 163 17.12 6.66 -8.00
CA PHE A 163 17.21 6.02 -9.33
C PHE A 163 18.48 6.34 -10.13
N ALA A 164 19.61 6.62 -9.48
CA ALA A 164 20.90 6.93 -10.15
C ALA A 164 20.86 8.18 -11.07
N GLY A 165 20.03 9.17 -10.72
CA GLY A 165 20.02 10.48 -11.38
C GLY A 165 19.05 10.58 -12.58
N PRO A 166 18.80 11.80 -13.09
CA PRO A 166 17.68 12.10 -14.00
C PRO A 166 17.61 11.30 -15.32
N TRP A 167 18.70 10.66 -15.74
CA TRP A 167 18.75 9.80 -16.92
C TRP A 167 17.87 8.55 -16.78
N PHE A 168 17.95 7.84 -15.66
CA PHE A 168 17.22 6.57 -15.50
C PHE A 168 15.69 6.78 -15.39
N PRO A 169 15.15 7.82 -14.72
CA PRO A 169 13.77 8.25 -14.88
C PRO A 169 13.31 8.43 -16.33
N ALA A 170 14.12 9.07 -17.19
CA ALA A 170 13.76 9.21 -18.61
C ALA A 170 13.66 7.84 -19.32
N VAL A 171 14.62 6.95 -19.05
CA VAL A 171 14.61 5.58 -19.57
C VAL A 171 13.41 4.78 -19.04
N MET A 172 13.07 4.90 -17.76
CA MET A 172 11.92 4.22 -17.15
C MET A 172 10.58 4.71 -17.72
N MET A 173 10.41 6.02 -17.92
CA MET A 173 9.18 6.59 -18.49
C MET A 173 8.85 6.04 -19.87
N LEU A 174 9.86 5.83 -20.72
CA LEU A 174 9.69 5.22 -22.04
C LEU A 174 9.68 3.68 -21.98
N GLY A 175 10.51 3.10 -21.10
CA GLY A 175 10.74 1.67 -21.00
C GLY A 175 9.57 0.87 -20.43
N PHE A 176 8.86 1.39 -19.41
CA PHE A 176 7.72 0.67 -18.83
C PHE A 176 6.55 0.49 -19.83
N PRO A 177 6.08 1.51 -20.57
CA PRO A 177 5.10 1.33 -21.65
C PRO A 177 5.53 0.30 -22.70
N ILE A 178 6.79 0.38 -23.16
CA ILE A 178 7.33 -0.54 -24.18
C ILE A 178 7.38 -1.98 -23.65
N LEU A 179 7.78 -2.18 -22.39
CA LEU A 179 7.78 -3.49 -21.74
C LEU A 179 6.36 -4.05 -21.61
N MET A 180 5.39 -3.23 -21.20
CA MET A 180 3.98 -3.64 -21.09
C MET A 180 3.41 -4.08 -22.45
N TRP A 181 3.63 -3.30 -23.52
CA TRP A 181 3.24 -3.70 -24.87
C TRP A 181 3.97 -4.97 -25.34
N TYR A 182 5.26 -5.13 -25.08
CA TYR A 182 6.03 -6.33 -25.44
C TYR A 182 5.50 -7.59 -24.73
N MET A 183 5.20 -7.49 -23.43
CA MET A 183 4.63 -8.59 -22.65
C MET A 183 3.21 -8.94 -23.10
N TRP A 184 2.38 -7.94 -23.42
CA TRP A 184 1.05 -8.18 -24.01
C TRP A 184 1.14 -8.85 -25.39
N ILE A 185 2.01 -8.38 -26.29
CA ILE A 185 2.23 -9.02 -27.61
C ILE A 185 2.62 -10.49 -27.43
N GLY A 186 3.50 -10.79 -26.48
CA GLY A 186 3.88 -12.17 -26.15
C GLY A 186 2.70 -13.02 -25.66
N ALA A 187 1.86 -12.45 -24.81
CA ALA A 187 0.64 -13.07 -24.29
C ALA A 187 -0.53 -13.13 -25.29
N GLU A 188 -0.48 -12.40 -26.41
CA GLU A 188 -1.54 -12.32 -27.43
C GLU A 188 -1.18 -13.14 -28.68
N TYR A 189 -0.02 -12.87 -29.27
CA TYR A 189 0.34 -13.36 -30.61
C TYR A 189 1.42 -14.46 -30.64
N TYR A 190 2.11 -14.69 -29.51
CA TYR A 190 3.22 -15.65 -29.41
C TYR A 190 2.93 -16.80 -28.42
N ASN A 191 1.65 -17.12 -28.18
CA ASN A 191 1.20 -18.22 -27.30
C ASN A 191 1.84 -18.15 -25.90
N GLY A 192 1.88 -16.94 -25.32
CA GLY A 192 2.49 -16.71 -24.01
C GLY A 192 4.03 -16.70 -24.00
N LYS A 193 4.73 -16.82 -25.13
CA LYS A 193 6.20 -16.83 -25.21
C LYS A 193 6.75 -15.44 -25.54
N PHE A 194 8.05 -15.25 -25.34
CA PHE A 194 8.73 -14.02 -25.76
C PHE A 194 8.59 -13.80 -27.27
N PRO A 195 8.15 -12.61 -27.73
CA PRO A 195 8.25 -12.22 -29.13
C PRO A 195 9.71 -12.21 -29.57
N LEU A 196 9.99 -12.90 -30.66
CA LEU A 196 11.30 -13.05 -31.29
C LEU A 196 11.17 -12.84 -32.82
N PRO A 197 12.23 -12.36 -33.50
CA PRO A 197 12.22 -12.26 -34.96
C PRO A 197 12.05 -13.64 -35.61
N SER A 198 11.30 -13.68 -36.70
CA SER A 198 11.19 -14.87 -37.57
C SER A 198 12.49 -15.15 -38.30
N GLU A 199 12.68 -16.37 -38.82
CA GLU A 199 13.85 -16.72 -39.62
C GLU A 199 14.02 -15.77 -40.81
N GLY A 200 15.21 -15.17 -40.94
CA GLY A 200 15.54 -14.17 -41.96
C GLY A 200 15.02 -12.75 -41.71
N GLN A 201 14.18 -12.51 -40.69
CA GLN A 201 13.64 -11.17 -40.40
C GLN A 201 14.71 -10.27 -39.75
N SER A 202 14.92 -9.06 -40.29
CA SER A 202 15.84 -8.11 -39.66
C SER A 202 15.25 -7.48 -38.38
N LEU A 203 16.10 -7.02 -37.47
CA LEU A 203 15.68 -6.34 -36.24
C LEU A 203 14.80 -5.10 -36.51
N LYS A 204 14.99 -4.43 -37.65
CA LYS A 204 14.17 -3.27 -38.06
C LYS A 204 12.75 -3.71 -38.45
N GLU A 205 12.63 -4.78 -39.22
CA GLU A 205 11.34 -5.34 -39.64
C GLU A 205 10.61 -5.97 -38.45
N PHE A 206 11.33 -6.61 -37.53
CA PHE A 206 10.78 -7.11 -36.27
C PHE A 206 10.25 -5.97 -35.40
N GLY A 207 11.03 -4.89 -35.21
CA GLY A 207 10.55 -3.70 -34.50
C GLY A 207 9.31 -3.07 -35.14
N ALA A 208 9.28 -2.95 -36.47
CA ALA A 208 8.10 -2.46 -37.20
C ALA A 208 6.89 -3.40 -37.06
N HIS A 209 7.10 -4.72 -37.07
CA HIS A 209 6.06 -5.72 -36.84
C HIS A 209 5.47 -5.61 -35.42
N LEU A 210 6.30 -5.48 -34.38
CA LEU A 210 5.81 -5.26 -33.00
C LEU A 210 4.98 -3.97 -32.90
N VAL A 211 5.44 -2.87 -33.49
CA VAL A 211 4.68 -1.60 -33.54
C VAL A 211 3.35 -1.78 -34.27
N ASN A 212 3.32 -2.54 -35.37
CA ASN A 212 2.08 -2.85 -36.08
C ASN A 212 1.11 -3.69 -35.23
N LEU A 213 1.59 -4.62 -34.40
CA LEU A 213 0.74 -5.38 -33.46
C LEU A 213 0.15 -4.47 -32.37
N VAL A 214 0.91 -3.51 -31.83
CA VAL A 214 0.34 -2.48 -30.93
C VAL A 214 -0.71 -1.63 -31.65
N TYR A 215 -0.41 -1.18 -32.87
CA TYR A 215 -1.31 -0.32 -33.65
C TYR A 215 -2.62 -1.02 -34.06
N THR A 216 -2.62 -2.35 -34.24
CA THR A 216 -3.80 -3.11 -34.70
C THR A 216 -4.58 -3.77 -33.56
N GLY A 217 -3.91 -4.33 -32.55
CA GLY A 217 -4.56 -5.07 -31.44
C GLY A 217 -4.62 -4.32 -30.10
N ALA A 218 -3.92 -3.20 -29.96
CA ALA A 218 -3.93 -2.37 -28.75
C ALA A 218 -4.21 -0.89 -29.05
N PHE A 219 -4.98 -0.61 -30.10
CA PHE A 219 -5.32 0.77 -30.47
C PHE A 219 -6.26 1.39 -29.41
N PRO A 220 -5.96 2.59 -28.87
CA PRO A 220 -6.78 3.21 -27.82
C PRO A 220 -8.05 3.88 -28.40
N HIS A 221 -8.99 3.06 -28.90
CA HIS A 221 -10.26 3.50 -29.49
C HIS A 221 -11.30 3.91 -28.44
N ALA A 222 -12.34 4.62 -28.89
CA ALA A 222 -13.36 5.23 -28.02
C ALA A 222 -14.02 4.27 -27.01
N LYS A 223 -14.30 3.01 -27.39
CA LYS A 223 -14.82 1.98 -26.47
C LYS A 223 -13.88 1.71 -25.28
N ALA A 224 -12.57 1.61 -25.50
CA ALA A 224 -11.60 1.38 -24.44
C ALA A 224 -11.44 2.61 -23.53
N TRP A 225 -11.46 3.83 -24.11
CA TRP A 225 -11.52 5.07 -23.33
C TRP A 225 -12.77 5.13 -22.45
N ALA A 226 -13.94 4.81 -23.00
CA ALA A 226 -15.19 4.79 -22.26
C ALA A 226 -15.15 3.78 -21.10
N ILE A 227 -14.74 2.52 -21.35
CA ILE A 227 -14.61 1.50 -20.29
C ILE A 227 -13.71 1.99 -19.16
N TYR A 228 -12.49 2.43 -19.48
CA TYR A 228 -11.50 2.81 -18.48
C TYR A 228 -11.90 4.07 -17.70
N TRP A 229 -12.37 5.12 -18.38
CA TRP A 229 -12.71 6.38 -17.72
C TRP A 229 -14.09 6.39 -17.06
N SER A 230 -15.08 5.62 -17.55
CA SER A 230 -16.31 5.39 -16.79
C SER A 230 -16.03 4.64 -15.49
N PHE A 231 -15.12 3.65 -15.49
CA PHE A 231 -14.67 3.00 -14.26
C PHE A 231 -13.93 3.97 -13.33
N PHE A 232 -12.98 4.76 -13.85
CA PHE A 232 -12.27 5.79 -13.07
C PHE A 232 -13.21 6.80 -12.40
N ILE A 233 -14.18 7.34 -13.15
CA ILE A 233 -15.16 8.31 -12.66
C ILE A 233 -16.13 7.66 -11.66
N PHE A 234 -16.55 6.42 -11.91
CA PHE A 234 -17.38 5.65 -10.98
C PHE A 234 -16.66 5.39 -9.66
N GLU A 235 -15.39 4.99 -9.67
CA GLU A 235 -14.60 4.82 -8.45
C GLU A 235 -14.33 6.15 -7.74
N GLY A 236 -14.15 7.24 -8.47
CA GLY A 236 -14.03 8.59 -7.89
C GLY A 236 -15.32 9.04 -7.18
N ALA A 237 -16.48 8.78 -7.80
CA ALA A 237 -17.78 8.98 -7.16
C ALA A 237 -17.97 8.06 -5.95
N CYS A 238 -17.59 6.77 -6.06
CA CYS A 238 -17.62 5.81 -4.95
C CYS A 238 -16.64 6.17 -3.82
N TYR A 239 -15.55 6.88 -4.11
CA TYR A 239 -14.65 7.40 -3.10
C TYR A 239 -15.34 8.51 -2.28
N CYS A 240 -15.96 9.48 -2.96
CA CYS A 240 -16.55 10.66 -2.35
C CYS A 240 -17.92 10.44 -1.69
N LEU A 241 -18.77 9.58 -2.25
CA LEU A 241 -20.20 9.51 -1.91
C LEU A 241 -20.59 8.32 -1.01
N LEU A 242 -19.82 7.23 -1.02
CA LEU A 242 -20.14 6.04 -0.22
C LEU A 242 -19.64 6.15 1.23
N PRO A 243 -20.29 5.46 2.18
CA PRO A 243 -19.94 5.54 3.60
C PRO A 243 -18.52 5.00 3.88
N GLY A 244 -17.70 5.83 4.52
CA GLY A 244 -16.32 5.54 4.89
C GLY A 244 -15.99 5.94 6.32
N VAL A 245 -14.73 5.71 6.71
CA VAL A 245 -14.18 6.15 8.01
C VAL A 245 -13.15 7.25 7.80
N TRP A 246 -13.00 8.15 8.78
CA TRP A 246 -11.94 9.16 8.75
C TRP A 246 -10.68 8.66 9.44
N ALA A 247 -9.54 8.85 8.79
CA ALA A 247 -8.22 8.52 9.30
C ALA A 247 -7.30 9.76 9.32
N TYR A 248 -6.22 9.72 10.10
CA TYR A 248 -5.23 10.78 10.22
C TYR A 248 -3.86 10.26 9.82
N GLY A 249 -3.22 10.90 8.84
CA GLY A 249 -1.86 10.56 8.40
C GLY A 249 -0.80 10.98 9.43
N LYS A 250 0.48 10.74 9.11
CA LYS A 250 1.58 11.19 9.99
C LYS A 250 1.57 12.74 10.16
N PRO A 251 2.06 13.26 11.31
CA PRO A 251 2.45 14.66 11.43
C PRO A 251 3.48 15.03 10.35
N LEU A 252 3.23 16.10 9.60
CA LEU A 252 4.14 16.59 8.57
C LEU A 252 5.06 17.67 9.15
N ALA A 253 6.36 17.36 9.30
CA ALA A 253 7.33 18.26 9.96
C ALA A 253 7.41 19.64 9.28
N PHE A 254 7.48 19.66 7.94
CA PHE A 254 7.51 20.88 7.13
C PHE A 254 6.23 21.75 7.23
N ALA A 255 5.16 21.20 7.78
CA ALA A 255 3.88 21.88 8.00
C ALA A 255 3.56 22.00 9.51
N GLY A 256 4.58 22.16 10.36
CA GLY A 256 4.42 22.38 11.80
C GLY A 256 3.80 21.19 12.54
N GLY A 257 3.96 19.96 12.02
CA GLY A 257 3.35 18.75 12.59
C GLY A 257 1.88 18.54 12.19
N LYS A 258 1.32 19.33 11.28
CA LYS A 258 -0.06 19.18 10.77
C LYS A 258 -0.32 17.74 10.31
N GLN A 259 -1.36 17.10 10.86
CA GLN A 259 -1.84 15.79 10.41
C GLN A 259 -2.91 15.96 9.33
N MET A 260 -2.71 15.38 8.15
CA MET A 260 -3.73 15.39 7.10
C MET A 260 -4.84 14.37 7.41
N LYS A 261 -6.10 14.79 7.22
CA LYS A 261 -7.30 13.96 7.39
C LYS A 261 -7.63 13.26 6.07
N TYR A 262 -7.97 11.98 6.09
CA TYR A 262 -8.26 11.17 4.90
C TYR A 262 -9.59 10.43 5.06
N TYR A 263 -10.38 10.36 3.99
CA TYR A 263 -11.63 9.62 3.96
C TYR A 263 -11.42 8.24 3.35
N CYS A 264 -11.85 7.19 4.06
CA CYS A 264 -11.56 5.80 3.74
C CYS A 264 -12.85 5.01 3.52
N SER A 265 -13.40 5.14 2.31
CA SER A 265 -14.64 4.52 1.82
C SER A 265 -14.46 3.17 1.13
N GLY A 266 -13.23 2.67 0.96
CA GLY A 266 -12.88 1.60 0.02
C GLY A 266 -13.60 0.28 0.28
N TYR A 267 -13.88 -0.06 1.53
CA TYR A 267 -14.71 -1.22 1.87
C TYR A 267 -16.15 -1.10 1.33
N ALA A 268 -16.74 0.10 1.32
CA ALA A 268 -18.04 0.33 0.69
C ALA A 268 -17.93 0.40 -0.84
N SER A 269 -16.86 1.05 -1.37
CA SER A 269 -16.60 1.10 -2.82
C SER A 269 -16.50 -0.31 -3.39
N PHE A 270 -15.59 -1.16 -2.90
CA PHE A 270 -15.30 -2.48 -3.49
C PHE A 270 -16.53 -3.38 -3.62
N TYR A 271 -17.38 -3.46 -2.59
CA TYR A 271 -18.59 -4.29 -2.63
C TYR A 271 -19.69 -3.65 -3.50
N THR A 272 -19.74 -2.32 -3.60
CA THR A 272 -20.62 -1.63 -4.57
C THR A 272 -20.16 -1.91 -6.00
N THR A 273 -18.86 -1.85 -6.28
CA THR A 273 -18.26 -2.18 -7.58
C THR A 273 -18.53 -3.64 -7.97
N ILE A 274 -18.34 -4.59 -7.05
CA ILE A 274 -18.70 -6.00 -7.26
C ILE A 274 -20.20 -6.12 -7.61
N ALA A 275 -21.08 -5.54 -6.81
CA ALA A 275 -22.53 -5.64 -7.02
C ALA A 275 -22.97 -5.03 -8.36
N VAL A 276 -22.46 -3.85 -8.71
CA VAL A 276 -22.76 -3.15 -9.98
C VAL A 276 -22.24 -3.95 -11.18
N VAL A 277 -20.98 -4.41 -11.16
CA VAL A 277 -20.41 -5.15 -12.28
C VAL A 277 -21.10 -6.51 -12.46
N VAL A 278 -21.40 -7.23 -11.38
CA VAL A 278 -22.14 -8.50 -11.45
C VAL A 278 -23.56 -8.29 -11.98
N ALA A 279 -24.25 -7.22 -11.57
CA ALA A 279 -25.56 -6.87 -12.11
C ALA A 279 -25.50 -6.48 -13.60
N LEU A 280 -24.50 -5.69 -14.03
CA LEU A 280 -24.28 -5.35 -15.44
C LEU A 280 -24.00 -6.58 -16.31
N ASN A 281 -23.28 -7.57 -15.77
CA ASN A 281 -23.01 -8.83 -16.46
C ASN A 281 -24.28 -9.66 -16.63
N PHE A 282 -25.05 -9.90 -15.55
CA PHE A 282 -26.27 -10.71 -15.60
C PHE A 282 -27.45 -10.03 -16.34
N THR A 283 -27.49 -8.70 -16.38
CA THR A 283 -28.46 -7.96 -17.22
C THR A 283 -28.05 -7.88 -18.69
N GLY A 284 -26.82 -8.30 -19.03
CA GLY A 284 -26.26 -8.21 -20.38
C GLY A 284 -25.89 -6.80 -20.84
N LEU A 285 -26.06 -5.77 -19.99
CA LEU A 285 -25.74 -4.37 -20.29
C LEU A 285 -24.23 -4.15 -20.48
N PHE A 286 -23.40 -4.87 -19.72
CA PHE A 286 -21.96 -4.95 -19.96
C PHE A 286 -21.43 -6.31 -19.48
N ARG A 287 -21.06 -7.19 -20.42
CA ARG A 287 -20.40 -8.46 -20.10
C ARG A 287 -18.99 -8.20 -19.63
N LEU A 288 -18.61 -8.70 -18.45
CA LEU A 288 -17.29 -8.44 -17.88
C LEU A 288 -16.17 -9.13 -18.68
N SER A 289 -16.44 -10.22 -19.39
CA SER A 289 -15.51 -10.85 -20.34
C SER A 289 -14.90 -9.84 -21.33
N THR A 290 -15.64 -8.78 -21.71
CA THR A 290 -15.17 -7.68 -22.54
C THR A 290 -13.84 -7.06 -22.09
N ILE A 291 -13.51 -6.99 -20.78
CA ILE A 291 -12.24 -6.36 -20.35
C ILE A 291 -11.00 -7.25 -20.58
N ILE A 292 -11.22 -8.55 -20.85
CA ILE A 292 -10.18 -9.47 -21.31
C ILE A 292 -10.02 -9.36 -22.83
N ASP A 293 -11.14 -9.34 -23.55
CA ASP A 293 -11.15 -9.25 -25.02
C ASP A 293 -10.61 -7.89 -25.52
N GLU A 294 -10.83 -6.81 -24.77
CA GLU A 294 -10.38 -5.44 -25.04
C GLU A 294 -9.05 -5.08 -24.36
N PHE A 295 -8.35 -6.05 -23.76
CA PHE A 295 -7.24 -5.79 -22.83
C PHE A 295 -6.14 -4.90 -23.41
N GLY A 296 -5.68 -5.18 -24.64
CA GLY A 296 -4.63 -4.40 -25.30
C GLY A 296 -5.01 -2.93 -25.44
N SER A 297 -6.22 -2.65 -25.94
CA SER A 297 -6.77 -1.31 -26.09
C SER A 297 -6.93 -0.58 -24.75
N ILE A 298 -7.44 -1.27 -23.73
CA ILE A 298 -7.57 -0.74 -22.36
C ILE A 298 -6.19 -0.42 -21.76
N MET A 299 -5.18 -1.25 -22.03
CA MET A 299 -3.81 -1.02 -21.57
C MET A 299 -3.15 0.20 -22.23
N SER A 300 -3.32 0.39 -23.53
CA SER A 300 -2.88 1.63 -24.21
C SER A 300 -3.60 2.87 -23.65
N VAL A 301 -4.90 2.77 -23.34
CA VAL A 301 -5.64 3.86 -22.67
C VAL A 301 -5.09 4.14 -21.27
N ALA A 302 -4.79 3.12 -20.47
CA ALA A 302 -4.22 3.28 -19.14
C ALA A 302 -2.81 3.91 -19.18
N ILE A 303 -1.96 3.48 -20.13
CA ILE A 303 -0.63 4.06 -20.39
C ILE A 303 -0.75 5.55 -20.73
N LEU A 304 -1.59 5.91 -21.71
CA LEU A 304 -1.80 7.31 -22.13
C LEU A 304 -2.42 8.16 -21.02
N SER A 305 -3.35 7.58 -20.25
CA SER A 305 -3.93 8.22 -19.06
C SER A 305 -2.87 8.48 -17.98
N GLY A 306 -1.92 7.56 -17.80
CA GLY A 306 -0.75 7.73 -16.94
C GLY A 306 0.06 8.97 -17.30
N PHE A 307 0.45 9.12 -18.58
CA PHE A 307 1.13 10.32 -19.05
C PHE A 307 0.28 11.59 -18.90
N LEU A 308 -0.98 11.55 -19.31
CA LEU A 308 -1.90 12.70 -19.28
C LEU A 308 -2.13 13.23 -17.86
N VAL A 309 -2.42 12.34 -16.91
CA VAL A 309 -2.62 12.71 -15.51
C VAL A 309 -1.31 13.20 -14.89
N SER A 310 -0.16 12.63 -15.26
CA SER A 310 1.15 13.11 -14.78
C SER A 310 1.48 14.52 -15.28
N PHE A 311 1.17 14.80 -16.54
CA PHE A 311 1.31 16.14 -17.12
C PHE A 311 0.42 17.16 -16.40
N ILE A 312 -0.87 16.84 -16.23
CA ILE A 312 -1.82 17.70 -15.50
C ILE A 312 -1.37 17.91 -14.06
N ALA A 313 -0.98 16.84 -13.34
CA ALA A 313 -0.50 16.91 -11.97
C ALA A 313 0.71 17.84 -11.81
N TYR A 314 1.72 17.64 -12.66
CA TYR A 314 2.96 18.41 -12.62
C TYR A 314 2.72 19.90 -12.86
N PHE A 315 2.11 20.27 -13.99
CA PHE A 315 1.87 21.69 -14.30
C PHE A 315 0.83 22.36 -13.39
N SER A 316 -0.15 21.60 -12.86
CA SER A 316 -1.11 22.10 -11.87
C SER A 316 -0.43 22.48 -10.55
N ALA A 317 0.57 21.74 -10.10
CA ALA A 317 1.33 22.05 -8.88
C ALA A 317 2.08 23.38 -9.01
N PHE A 318 2.70 23.66 -10.16
CA PHE A 318 3.32 24.96 -10.44
C PHE A 318 2.27 26.09 -10.52
N ALA A 319 1.17 25.89 -11.26
CA ALA A 319 0.12 26.89 -11.42
C ALA A 319 -0.57 27.27 -10.10
N ARG A 320 -0.67 26.33 -9.14
CA ARG A 320 -1.19 26.58 -7.79
C ARG A 320 -0.12 26.99 -6.77
N GLY A 321 1.16 27.05 -7.16
CA GLY A 321 2.28 27.30 -6.23
C GLY A 321 2.44 26.22 -5.15
N ALA A 322 1.89 25.03 -5.37
CA ALA A 322 1.82 23.89 -4.44
C ALA A 322 3.01 22.92 -4.57
N THR A 323 4.15 23.40 -5.08
CA THR A 323 5.37 22.61 -5.24
C THR A 323 5.98 22.19 -3.90
N HIS A 324 6.72 21.07 -3.88
CA HIS A 324 7.34 20.50 -2.69
C HIS A 324 8.63 19.74 -3.05
N ARG A 325 9.71 19.94 -2.26
CA ARG A 325 11.03 19.28 -2.41
C ARG A 325 11.45 19.12 -3.87
N MET A 326 11.57 20.22 -4.60
CA MET A 326 11.96 20.24 -6.01
C MET A 326 13.49 20.26 -6.13
N THR A 327 14.04 19.43 -7.02
CA THR A 327 15.49 19.41 -7.32
C THR A 327 15.88 20.45 -8.35
N GLY A 328 14.92 20.99 -9.11
CA GLY A 328 15.17 21.88 -10.24
C GLY A 328 15.48 21.13 -11.54
N ASN A 329 15.64 19.80 -11.51
CA ASN A 329 15.71 18.99 -12.72
C ASN A 329 14.31 18.52 -13.11
N HIS A 330 13.72 19.15 -14.12
CA HIS A 330 12.35 18.87 -14.56
C HIS A 330 12.09 17.42 -15.00
N VAL A 331 13.10 16.66 -15.45
CA VAL A 331 12.91 15.24 -15.82
C VAL A 331 12.75 14.37 -14.58
N TYR A 332 13.59 14.59 -13.57
CA TYR A 332 13.49 13.91 -12.28
C TYR A 332 12.26 14.37 -11.47
N ASP A 333 12.01 15.68 -11.41
CA ASP A 333 10.88 16.27 -10.69
C ASP A 333 9.53 15.90 -11.34
N PHE A 334 9.46 15.66 -12.65
CA PHE A 334 8.27 15.09 -13.29
C PHE A 334 8.05 13.62 -12.91
N PHE A 335 9.13 12.83 -12.86
CA PHE A 335 9.06 11.41 -12.48
C PHE A 335 8.67 11.23 -11.01
N MET A 336 9.35 11.90 -10.09
CA MET A 336 9.08 11.82 -8.65
C MET A 336 7.81 12.60 -8.27
N GLY A 337 7.57 13.77 -8.87
CA GLY A 337 6.38 14.57 -8.68
C GLY A 337 6.65 15.99 -8.17
N ALA A 338 5.70 16.89 -8.42
CA ALA A 338 5.81 18.28 -8.01
C ALA A 338 5.11 18.60 -6.67
N GLU A 339 4.03 17.90 -6.33
CA GLU A 339 3.22 18.14 -5.13
C GLU A 339 3.18 16.90 -4.22
N LEU A 340 3.03 17.11 -2.91
CA LEU A 340 2.95 15.99 -1.97
C LEU A 340 1.62 15.24 -2.05
N ASN A 341 0.50 15.90 -1.74
CA ASN A 341 -0.83 15.25 -1.63
C ASN A 341 -1.93 16.12 -2.25
N PRO A 342 -2.07 16.12 -3.60
CA PRO A 342 -3.12 16.86 -4.30
C PRO A 342 -4.51 16.35 -3.95
N ARG A 343 -5.48 17.26 -3.92
CA ARG A 343 -6.86 16.98 -3.45
C ARG A 343 -7.93 17.63 -4.31
N LEU A 344 -9.09 16.98 -4.38
CA LEU A 344 -10.28 17.46 -5.07
C LEU A 344 -11.50 17.44 -4.12
N PHE A 345 -12.35 18.47 -4.20
CA PHE A 345 -13.53 18.67 -3.34
C PHE A 345 -13.24 18.60 -1.82
N GLY A 346 -11.99 18.83 -1.40
CA GLY A 346 -11.54 18.71 0.00
C GLY A 346 -11.46 17.27 0.56
N ILE A 347 -12.21 16.32 -0.02
CA ILE A 347 -12.36 14.94 0.45
C ILE A 347 -11.49 13.93 -0.31
N LEU A 348 -11.40 14.05 -1.64
CA LEU A 348 -10.64 13.11 -2.47
C LEU A 348 -9.16 13.47 -2.41
N ASP A 349 -8.34 12.52 -1.94
CA ASP A 349 -6.89 12.60 -1.98
C ASP A 349 -6.40 11.68 -3.09
N PHE A 350 -5.74 12.25 -4.11
CA PHE A 350 -5.46 11.52 -5.34
C PHE A 350 -4.54 10.32 -5.14
N LYS A 351 -3.66 10.34 -4.12
CA LYS A 351 -2.83 9.18 -3.81
C LYS A 351 -3.63 8.04 -3.22
N MET A 352 -4.42 8.30 -2.16
CA MET A 352 -5.28 7.26 -1.54
C MET A 352 -6.27 6.67 -2.54
N PHE A 353 -6.81 7.52 -3.42
CA PHE A 353 -7.68 7.08 -4.51
C PHE A 353 -6.95 6.13 -5.47
N PHE A 354 -5.74 6.50 -5.92
CA PHE A 354 -4.96 5.73 -6.89
C PHE A 354 -4.32 4.47 -6.30
N GLU A 355 -3.79 4.48 -5.07
CA GLU A 355 -3.13 3.32 -4.45
C GLU A 355 -4.10 2.15 -4.18
N VAL A 356 -5.38 2.45 -3.96
CA VAL A 356 -6.38 1.45 -3.53
C VAL A 356 -7.41 1.10 -4.59
N ARG A 357 -8.13 2.09 -5.18
CA ARG A 357 -9.30 1.78 -6.03
C ARG A 357 -8.90 1.16 -7.36
N LEU A 358 -8.00 1.81 -8.09
CA LEU A 358 -7.73 1.47 -9.48
C LEU A 358 -6.92 0.17 -9.63
N PRO A 359 -5.71 0.01 -9.04
CA PRO A 359 -4.83 -1.12 -9.30
C PRO A 359 -5.44 -2.46 -8.87
N TRP A 360 -5.95 -2.53 -7.64
CA TRP A 360 -6.41 -3.80 -7.05
C TRP A 360 -7.79 -4.20 -7.55
N TYR A 361 -8.68 -3.25 -7.86
CA TYR A 361 -10.01 -3.61 -8.34
C TYR A 361 -9.94 -4.02 -9.81
N ILE A 362 -9.14 -3.36 -10.65
CA ILE A 362 -8.91 -3.81 -12.04
C ILE A 362 -8.31 -5.23 -12.03
N LEU A 363 -7.31 -5.50 -11.20
CA LEU A 363 -6.69 -6.83 -11.09
C LEU A 363 -7.70 -7.93 -10.66
N PHE A 364 -8.57 -7.64 -9.68
CA PHE A 364 -9.65 -8.54 -9.29
C PHE A 364 -10.72 -8.69 -10.39
N LEU A 365 -11.15 -7.60 -11.02
CA LEU A 365 -12.16 -7.58 -12.08
C LEU A 365 -11.69 -8.35 -13.31
N LEU A 366 -10.39 -8.31 -13.64
CA LEU A 366 -9.81 -9.14 -14.70
C LEU A 366 -10.03 -10.63 -14.40
N SER A 367 -9.70 -11.11 -13.20
CA SER A 367 -9.93 -12.53 -12.84
C SER A 367 -11.41 -12.90 -12.78
N LEU A 368 -12.29 -11.97 -12.37
CA LEU A 368 -13.74 -12.18 -12.41
C LEU A 368 -14.26 -12.23 -13.86
N GLY A 369 -13.71 -11.40 -14.76
CA GLY A 369 -13.97 -11.42 -16.19
C GLY A 369 -13.50 -12.70 -16.86
N THR A 370 -12.34 -13.23 -16.47
CA THR A 370 -11.87 -14.56 -16.89
C THR A 370 -12.80 -15.67 -16.39
N ALA A 371 -13.27 -15.62 -15.14
CA ALA A 371 -14.21 -16.59 -14.60
C ALA A 371 -15.55 -16.58 -15.38
N PHE A 372 -16.12 -15.40 -15.66
CA PHE A 372 -17.29 -15.29 -16.53
C PHE A 372 -17.00 -15.79 -17.96
N SER A 373 -15.84 -15.45 -18.54
CA SER A 373 -15.46 -15.91 -19.88
C SER A 373 -15.34 -17.44 -19.96
N GLN A 374 -14.84 -18.11 -18.92
CA GLN A 374 -14.82 -19.58 -18.86
C GLN A 374 -16.23 -20.17 -18.69
N TRP A 375 -17.07 -19.56 -17.85
CA TRP A 375 -18.47 -19.97 -17.73
C TRP A 375 -19.23 -19.85 -19.07
N GLU A 376 -19.01 -18.75 -19.81
CA GLU A 376 -19.58 -18.52 -21.15
C GLU A 376 -19.04 -19.48 -22.22
N LYS A 377 -17.74 -19.83 -22.18
CA LYS A 377 -17.07 -20.68 -23.20
C LYS A 377 -17.19 -22.18 -22.94
N TYR A 378 -17.22 -22.61 -21.68
CA TYR A 378 -17.06 -24.01 -21.27
C TYR A 378 -18.18 -24.52 -20.34
N GLY A 379 -19.04 -23.66 -19.81
CA GLY A 379 -20.07 -24.03 -18.83
C GLY A 379 -19.56 -24.33 -17.42
N TYR A 380 -18.27 -24.10 -17.16
CA TYR A 380 -17.64 -24.21 -15.83
C TYR A 380 -16.48 -23.23 -15.69
N VAL A 381 -15.97 -23.05 -14.47
CA VAL A 381 -14.75 -22.28 -14.19
C VAL A 381 -13.68 -23.24 -13.69
N SER A 382 -12.46 -23.15 -14.26
CA SER A 382 -11.31 -23.95 -13.83
C SER A 382 -10.92 -23.64 -12.38
N GLY A 383 -10.39 -24.63 -11.67
CA GLY A 383 -10.01 -24.47 -10.27
C GLY A 383 -8.86 -23.48 -10.08
N GLU A 384 -8.04 -23.31 -11.12
CA GLU A 384 -6.93 -22.38 -11.27
C GLU A 384 -7.41 -20.93 -11.42
N VAL A 385 -8.44 -20.68 -12.25
CA VAL A 385 -9.08 -19.36 -12.33
C VAL A 385 -9.84 -19.02 -11.05
N GLY A 386 -10.49 -20.01 -10.42
CA GLY A 386 -11.04 -19.87 -9.07
C GLY A 386 -9.98 -19.47 -8.02
N PHE A 387 -8.77 -19.99 -8.15
CA PHE A 387 -7.66 -19.70 -7.23
C PHE A 387 -7.16 -18.27 -7.40
N LEU A 388 -6.94 -17.80 -8.64
CA LEU A 388 -6.60 -16.40 -8.89
C LEU A 388 -7.73 -15.44 -8.50
N LEU A 389 -8.99 -15.80 -8.75
CA LEU A 389 -10.14 -15.00 -8.34
C LEU A 389 -10.20 -14.84 -6.81
N MET A 390 -10.02 -15.93 -6.06
CA MET A 390 -9.88 -15.89 -4.60
C MET A 390 -8.68 -15.03 -4.19
N ALA A 391 -7.51 -15.24 -4.80
CA ALA A 391 -6.26 -14.58 -4.45
C ALA A 391 -6.34 -13.05 -4.62
N HIS A 392 -6.82 -12.57 -5.79
CA HIS A 392 -7.00 -11.16 -6.05
C HIS A 392 -8.16 -10.55 -5.24
N TYR A 393 -9.25 -11.30 -4.99
CA TYR A 393 -10.31 -10.86 -4.07
C TYR A 393 -9.76 -10.61 -2.66
N LEU A 394 -9.04 -11.58 -2.10
CA LEU A 394 -8.48 -11.48 -0.74
C LEU A 394 -7.52 -10.29 -0.60
N TYR A 395 -6.70 -10.02 -1.62
CA TYR A 395 -5.75 -8.92 -1.64
C TYR A 395 -6.46 -7.56 -1.78
N ALA A 396 -7.34 -7.39 -2.77
CA ALA A 396 -8.11 -6.16 -2.99
C ALA A 396 -9.00 -5.82 -1.78
N ASN A 397 -9.73 -6.82 -1.27
CA ASN A 397 -10.57 -6.68 -0.07
C ASN A 397 -9.75 -6.32 1.18
N ALA A 398 -8.51 -6.82 1.31
CA ALA A 398 -7.63 -6.44 2.41
C ALA A 398 -7.18 -4.98 2.31
N CYS A 399 -6.81 -4.49 1.12
CA CYS A 399 -6.54 -3.07 0.89
C CYS A 399 -7.77 -2.21 1.22
N SER A 400 -8.96 -2.60 0.77
CA SER A 400 -10.21 -1.87 1.01
C SER A 400 -10.69 -1.88 2.47
N LYS A 401 -10.53 -3.01 3.20
CA LYS A 401 -10.89 -3.11 4.62
C LYS A 401 -9.83 -2.47 5.54
N GLY A 402 -8.58 -2.45 5.09
CA GLY A 402 -7.41 -1.89 5.78
C GLY A 402 -7.05 -0.45 5.39
N GLU A 403 -7.82 0.20 4.51
CA GLU A 403 -7.49 1.50 3.91
C GLU A 403 -7.09 2.58 4.92
N GLN A 404 -7.78 2.67 6.07
CA GLN A 404 -7.46 3.60 7.15
C GLN A 404 -6.07 3.44 7.79
N LEU A 405 -5.35 2.37 7.45
CA LEU A 405 -3.99 2.07 7.91
C LEU A 405 -2.93 2.58 6.91
N ILE A 406 -3.31 2.68 5.63
CA ILE A 406 -2.45 3.09 4.51
C ILE A 406 -2.01 4.55 4.64
N VAL A 407 -2.83 5.42 5.26
CA VAL A 407 -2.53 6.85 5.48
C VAL A 407 -1.24 7.15 6.27
N THR A 408 -0.58 6.11 6.81
CA THR A 408 0.70 6.20 7.54
C THR A 408 1.91 5.65 6.78
N THR A 409 1.72 5.14 5.55
CA THR A 409 2.79 4.63 4.67
C THR A 409 3.66 5.75 4.10
N TRP A 410 4.88 5.37 3.72
CA TRP A 410 5.87 6.22 3.05
C TRP A 410 5.26 6.98 1.86
N ASP A 411 4.54 6.25 1.03
CA ASP A 411 3.85 6.67 -0.16
C ASP A 411 2.88 7.84 0.12
N MET A 412 2.23 7.88 1.28
CA MET A 412 1.30 8.96 1.67
C MET A 412 1.99 10.19 2.28
N TYR A 413 2.94 10.03 3.20
CA TYR A 413 3.51 11.18 3.93
C TYR A 413 4.81 11.74 3.35
N TYR A 414 5.58 10.96 2.59
CA TYR A 414 6.88 11.34 2.02
C TYR A 414 6.79 11.52 0.51
N GLU A 415 6.35 10.48 -0.19
CA GLU A 415 6.54 10.36 -1.65
C GLU A 415 5.78 11.45 -2.40
N LYS A 416 6.31 11.97 -3.51
CA LYS A 416 5.59 13.01 -4.28
C LYS A 416 4.64 12.36 -5.29
N TRP A 417 3.57 13.06 -5.68
CA TRP A 417 2.62 12.56 -6.68
C TRP A 417 3.11 12.92 -8.09
N GLY A 418 4.05 12.14 -8.60
CA GLY A 418 4.60 12.25 -9.95
C GLY A 418 4.29 11.05 -10.83
N PHE A 419 4.89 11.03 -12.03
CA PHE A 419 4.69 9.96 -13.00
C PHE A 419 4.91 8.56 -12.41
N MET A 420 5.89 8.39 -11.52
CA MET A 420 6.13 7.11 -10.85
C MET A 420 4.87 6.57 -10.18
N LEU A 421 4.24 7.32 -9.27
CA LEU A 421 3.03 6.85 -8.59
C LEU A 421 1.78 6.89 -9.48
N ILE A 422 1.71 7.84 -10.41
CA ILE A 422 0.54 8.02 -11.30
C ILE A 422 0.46 6.88 -12.32
N PHE A 423 1.53 6.65 -13.09
CA PHE A 423 1.61 5.59 -14.08
C PHE A 423 1.56 4.20 -13.43
N TRP A 424 2.24 4.00 -12.29
CA TRP A 424 2.28 2.69 -11.65
C TRP A 424 0.91 2.25 -11.10
N ASN A 425 0.11 3.18 -10.57
CA ASN A 425 -1.24 2.85 -10.10
C ASN A 425 -2.30 2.77 -11.20
N LEU A 426 -2.18 3.57 -12.27
CA LEU A 426 -3.11 3.53 -13.41
C LEU A 426 -2.87 2.35 -14.35
N ALA A 427 -1.61 2.10 -14.71
CA ALA A 427 -1.23 1.12 -15.72
C ALA A 427 -0.34 0.00 -15.16
N GLY A 428 0.74 0.37 -14.45
CA GLY A 428 1.81 -0.56 -14.02
C GLY A 428 1.31 -1.77 -13.24
N VAL A 429 0.82 -1.58 -12.02
CA VAL A 429 0.26 -2.64 -11.16
C VAL A 429 -0.88 -3.40 -11.83
N PRO A 430 -2.01 -2.77 -12.21
CA PRO A 430 -3.20 -3.52 -12.64
C PRO A 430 -2.95 -4.38 -13.87
N LEU A 431 -2.12 -3.91 -14.81
CA LEU A 431 -2.00 -4.53 -16.13
C LEU A 431 -0.69 -5.30 -16.30
N SER A 432 0.37 -5.01 -15.52
CA SER A 432 1.61 -5.83 -15.54
C SER A 432 1.58 -7.00 -14.55
N TYR A 433 0.77 -6.94 -13.48
CA TYR A 433 0.66 -8.07 -12.54
C TYR A 433 -0.36 -9.12 -13.01
N CYS A 434 -1.30 -8.74 -13.88
CA CYS A 434 -2.39 -9.61 -14.34
C CYS A 434 -1.98 -10.70 -15.36
N HIS A 435 -0.71 -10.80 -15.77
CA HIS A 435 -0.28 -11.76 -16.79
C HIS A 435 -0.56 -13.23 -16.42
N CYS A 436 -0.68 -13.54 -15.14
CA CYS A 436 -1.21 -14.82 -14.66
C CYS A 436 -2.66 -15.07 -15.13
N THR A 437 -3.56 -14.10 -14.89
CA THR A 437 -4.95 -14.10 -15.36
C THR A 437 -5.03 -14.16 -16.89
N LEU A 438 -4.24 -13.35 -17.60
CA LEU A 438 -4.23 -13.35 -19.07
C LEU A 438 -3.82 -14.70 -19.66
N TYR A 439 -2.85 -15.38 -19.02
CA TYR A 439 -2.45 -16.73 -19.43
C TYR A 439 -3.60 -17.73 -19.28
N LEU A 440 -4.26 -17.79 -18.11
CA LEU A 440 -5.40 -18.69 -17.88
C LEU A 440 -6.63 -18.37 -18.74
N ALA A 441 -6.77 -17.12 -19.18
CA ALA A 441 -7.90 -16.67 -20.02
C ALA A 441 -7.76 -17.03 -21.51
N LYS A 442 -6.54 -17.31 -21.98
CA LYS A 442 -6.22 -17.51 -23.40
C LYS A 442 -5.84 -18.94 -23.77
N HIS A 443 -5.40 -19.73 -22.80
CA HIS A 443 -5.08 -21.15 -22.97
C HIS A 443 -6.27 -22.01 -22.51
N HIS A 444 -6.44 -23.20 -23.09
CA HIS A 444 -7.50 -24.12 -22.69
C HIS A 444 -7.24 -24.65 -21.26
N PRO A 445 -8.26 -24.88 -20.43
CA PRO A 445 -8.07 -25.36 -19.06
C PRO A 445 -7.17 -26.60 -18.91
N ASP A 446 -7.16 -27.52 -19.88
CA ASP A 446 -6.29 -28.70 -19.87
C ASP A 446 -4.78 -28.40 -20.01
N GLU A 447 -4.39 -27.24 -20.55
CA GLU A 447 -2.97 -26.88 -20.75
C GLU A 447 -2.25 -26.56 -19.43
N TYR A 448 -3.00 -26.11 -18.42
CA TYR A 448 -2.47 -25.73 -17.10
C TYR A 448 -3.12 -26.49 -15.94
N ARG A 449 -3.95 -27.50 -16.21
CA ARG A 449 -4.71 -28.25 -15.21
C ARG A 449 -3.81 -28.91 -14.17
N HIS A 450 -3.90 -28.45 -12.92
CA HIS A 450 -3.14 -29.00 -11.80
C HIS A 450 -3.74 -30.33 -11.32
N ASN A 451 -2.93 -31.09 -10.58
CA ASN A 451 -3.42 -32.21 -9.80
C ASN A 451 -4.39 -31.67 -8.70
N PRO A 452 -5.64 -32.16 -8.59
CA PRO A 452 -6.62 -31.64 -7.62
C PRO A 452 -6.15 -31.61 -6.17
N TYR A 453 -5.28 -32.55 -5.75
CA TYR A 453 -4.71 -32.56 -4.41
C TYR A 453 -3.66 -31.46 -4.21
N VAL A 454 -2.85 -31.17 -5.23
CA VAL A 454 -1.88 -30.06 -5.22
C VAL A 454 -2.62 -28.73 -5.21
N LEU A 455 -3.65 -28.58 -6.06
CA LEU A 455 -4.48 -27.39 -6.10
C LEU A 455 -5.18 -27.15 -4.75
N THR A 456 -5.78 -28.18 -4.16
CA THR A 456 -6.40 -28.10 -2.82
C THR A 456 -5.39 -27.64 -1.75
N LEU A 457 -4.15 -28.14 -1.82
CA LEU A 457 -3.07 -27.72 -0.92
C LEU A 457 -2.65 -26.24 -1.17
N MET A 458 -2.64 -25.77 -2.43
CA MET A 458 -2.40 -24.36 -2.75
C MET A 458 -3.50 -23.46 -2.16
N TYR A 459 -4.79 -23.80 -2.31
CA TYR A 459 -5.90 -23.06 -1.68
C TYR A 459 -5.74 -23.00 -0.15
N ALA A 460 -5.50 -24.14 0.51
CA ALA A 460 -5.33 -24.21 1.95
C ALA A 460 -4.11 -23.41 2.44
N GLY A 461 -2.98 -23.53 1.75
CA GLY A 461 -1.77 -22.77 2.04
C GLY A 461 -1.95 -21.26 1.85
N TYR A 462 -2.60 -20.83 0.76
CA TYR A 462 -2.87 -19.42 0.50
C TYR A 462 -3.80 -18.80 1.55
N LEU A 463 -4.86 -19.50 1.96
CA LEU A 463 -5.76 -19.06 3.03
C LEU A 463 -5.06 -18.98 4.39
N PHE A 464 -4.17 -19.93 4.71
CA PHE A 464 -3.35 -19.90 5.92
C PHE A 464 -2.37 -18.72 5.93
N VAL A 465 -1.62 -18.52 4.84
CA VAL A 465 -0.66 -17.41 4.72
C VAL A 465 -1.37 -16.05 4.64
N TYR A 466 -2.58 -15.98 4.07
CA TYR A 466 -3.46 -14.79 4.17
C TYR A 466 -3.81 -14.45 5.62
N TRP A 467 -4.16 -15.45 6.44
CA TRP A 467 -4.39 -15.23 7.88
C TRP A 467 -3.14 -14.69 8.59
N ILE A 468 -1.95 -15.23 8.31
CA ILE A 468 -0.69 -14.71 8.85
C ILE A 468 -0.50 -13.24 8.45
N TRP A 469 -0.62 -12.92 7.15
CA TRP A 469 -0.34 -11.59 6.62
C TRP A 469 -1.31 -10.51 7.09
N ASP A 470 -2.61 -10.79 7.05
CA ASP A 470 -3.68 -9.85 7.45
C ASP A 470 -3.60 -9.57 8.95
N THR A 471 -3.34 -10.59 9.77
CA THR A 471 -3.17 -10.42 11.22
C THR A 471 -1.82 -9.81 11.59
N CYS A 472 -0.74 -10.10 10.87
CA CYS A 472 0.56 -9.43 11.02
C CYS A 472 0.43 -7.92 10.76
N ASN A 473 -0.12 -7.52 9.61
CA ASN A 473 -0.36 -6.11 9.32
C ASN A 473 -1.34 -5.46 10.30
N SER A 474 -2.35 -6.20 10.78
CA SER A 474 -3.25 -5.71 11.83
C SER A 474 -2.53 -5.48 13.16
N GLN A 475 -1.65 -6.39 13.61
CA GLN A 475 -0.95 -6.27 14.90
C GLN A 475 -0.01 -5.04 14.92
N LYS A 476 0.77 -4.83 13.85
CA LYS A 476 1.62 -3.63 13.67
C LYS A 476 0.82 -2.34 13.82
N ASN A 477 -0.28 -2.23 13.08
CA ASN A 477 -1.06 -1.00 13.01
C ASN A 477 -1.94 -0.80 14.25
N GLY A 478 -2.52 -1.89 14.77
CA GLY A 478 -3.31 -1.92 16.00
C GLY A 478 -2.49 -1.49 17.21
N PHE A 479 -1.28 -2.01 17.36
CA PHE A 479 -0.33 -1.58 18.39
C PHE A 479 -0.06 -0.07 18.34
N ARG A 480 0.29 0.47 17.16
CA ARG A 480 0.49 1.92 16.97
C ARG A 480 -0.78 2.75 17.16
N ALA A 481 -1.96 2.16 16.98
CA ALA A 481 -3.22 2.83 17.27
C ALA A 481 -3.54 2.82 18.78
N GLN A 482 -3.21 1.75 19.50
CA GLN A 482 -3.34 1.62 20.95
C GLN A 482 -2.43 2.59 21.70
N GLU A 483 -1.14 2.67 21.35
CA GLU A 483 -0.18 3.62 21.94
C GLU A 483 -0.67 5.08 21.86
N ARG A 484 -1.48 5.42 20.86
CA ARG A 484 -1.99 6.76 20.60
C ARG A 484 -3.46 6.96 21.02
N GLY A 485 -4.08 5.98 21.68
CA GLY A 485 -5.49 6.02 22.07
C GLY A 485 -6.49 6.07 20.90
N LYS A 486 -6.06 5.72 19.69
CA LYS A 486 -6.80 5.88 18.40
C LYS A 486 -7.15 4.54 17.73
N LEU A 487 -7.26 3.44 18.49
CA LEU A 487 -7.66 2.14 17.94
C LEU A 487 -9.16 2.12 17.57
N VAL A 488 -9.45 2.19 16.27
CA VAL A 488 -10.81 2.03 15.73
C VAL A 488 -11.00 0.61 15.21
N GLN A 489 -11.74 -0.22 15.96
CA GLN A 489 -12.13 -1.55 15.49
C GLN A 489 -13.34 -1.44 14.56
N ARG A 490 -13.12 -1.69 13.26
CA ARG A 490 -14.18 -1.82 12.25
C ARG A 490 -14.74 -3.25 12.26
N LYS A 491 -15.99 -3.42 11.81
CA LYS A 491 -16.56 -4.73 11.43
C LYS A 491 -16.50 -4.85 9.91
N THR A 492 -15.49 -5.56 9.39
CA THR A 492 -15.31 -5.77 7.95
C THR A 492 -15.11 -7.27 7.65
N PHE A 493 -15.51 -7.71 6.47
CA PHE A 493 -15.37 -9.12 6.08
C PHE A 493 -14.09 -9.36 5.26
N PRO A 494 -13.33 -10.44 5.51
CA PRO A 494 -13.37 -11.28 6.70
C PRO A 494 -12.66 -10.60 7.88
N GLN A 495 -13.26 -10.67 9.07
CA GLN A 495 -12.62 -10.25 10.32
C GLN A 495 -11.88 -11.45 10.90
N LEU A 496 -10.54 -11.40 10.95
CA LEU A 496 -9.73 -12.54 11.38
C LEU A 496 -9.43 -12.49 12.88
N PRO A 497 -9.25 -13.65 13.55
CA PRO A 497 -8.83 -13.68 14.95
C PRO A 497 -7.38 -13.22 15.10
N TRP A 498 -7.00 -12.75 16.30
CA TRP A 498 -5.63 -12.36 16.67
C TRP A 498 -5.03 -11.14 15.92
N GLN A 499 -5.90 -10.25 15.42
CA GLN A 499 -5.51 -8.96 14.83
C GLN A 499 -4.79 -7.99 15.79
N VAL A 500 -4.89 -8.19 17.11
CA VAL A 500 -4.28 -7.33 18.14
C VAL A 500 -3.70 -8.23 19.25
N VAL A 501 -2.46 -7.96 19.66
CA VAL A 501 -1.84 -8.57 20.84
C VAL A 501 -2.23 -7.76 22.07
N GLN A 502 -2.64 -8.43 23.15
CA GLN A 502 -2.96 -7.79 24.43
C GLN A 502 -1.73 -7.78 25.33
N ASN A 503 -1.42 -6.64 25.95
CA ASN A 503 -0.22 -6.42 26.77
C ASN A 503 1.09 -6.91 26.09
N PRO A 504 1.37 -6.50 24.84
CA PRO A 504 2.51 -7.01 24.08
C PRO A 504 3.85 -6.66 24.72
N ARG A 505 4.83 -7.56 24.57
CA ARG A 505 6.24 -7.25 24.81
C ARG A 505 6.72 -6.13 23.86
N THR A 506 7.28 -5.08 24.45
CA THR A 506 7.84 -3.93 23.72
C THR A 506 9.25 -3.60 24.18
N ILE A 507 9.99 -2.90 23.32
CA ILE A 507 11.30 -2.30 23.62
C ILE A 507 11.10 -0.79 23.59
N LYS A 508 11.54 -0.07 24.63
CA LYS A 508 11.40 1.41 24.69
C LYS A 508 12.43 2.08 23.80
N THR A 509 12.08 3.15 23.11
CA THR A 509 13.06 4.00 22.39
C THR A 509 13.30 5.31 23.16
N GLY A 510 14.41 5.98 22.89
CA GLY A 510 14.69 7.33 23.40
C GLY A 510 13.77 8.41 22.83
N LEU A 511 12.90 8.08 21.88
CA LEU A 511 12.06 9.03 21.13
C LEU A 511 10.59 9.06 21.61
N GLY A 512 10.28 8.37 22.71
CA GLY A 512 8.93 8.32 23.29
C GLY A 512 7.95 7.38 22.57
N ASP A 513 8.39 6.69 21.51
CA ASP A 513 7.69 5.53 20.95
C ASP A 513 8.33 4.22 21.44
N ASN A 514 7.63 3.08 21.27
CA ASN A 514 8.18 1.76 21.60
C ASN A 514 8.26 0.89 20.34
N ILE A 515 9.11 -0.13 20.30
CA ILE A 515 9.13 -1.14 19.22
C ILE A 515 8.29 -2.34 19.67
N LEU A 516 7.41 -2.84 18.81
CA LEU A 516 6.66 -4.08 19.04
C LEU A 516 7.59 -5.28 18.86
N ALA A 517 7.79 -6.06 19.92
CA ALA A 517 8.64 -7.25 19.93
C ALA A 517 7.82 -8.52 20.25
N ASP A 518 6.56 -8.56 19.81
CA ASP A 518 5.58 -9.60 20.14
C ASP A 518 4.66 -9.92 18.96
N GLY A 519 3.87 -10.99 19.09
CA GLY A 519 3.06 -11.55 18.01
C GLY A 519 3.92 -11.95 16.82
N TRP A 520 3.45 -11.66 15.60
CA TRP A 520 4.23 -11.95 14.39
C TRP A 520 5.58 -11.22 14.35
N TYR A 521 5.66 -10.00 14.89
CA TYR A 521 6.90 -9.22 14.98
C TYR A 521 7.82 -9.68 16.12
N GLY A 522 7.34 -10.54 17.02
CA GLY A 522 8.18 -11.28 17.97
C GLY A 522 8.82 -12.55 17.39
N LEU A 523 8.41 -12.98 16.18
CA LEU A 523 8.88 -14.19 15.51
C LEU A 523 9.89 -13.90 14.38
N ALA A 524 9.57 -12.94 13.50
CA ALA A 524 10.53 -12.36 12.56
C ALA A 524 10.15 -10.92 12.21
N ARG A 525 11.14 -10.09 11.89
CA ARG A 525 10.96 -8.63 11.78
C ARG A 525 10.13 -8.19 10.56
N LYS A 526 9.97 -9.07 9.56
CA LYS A 526 9.28 -8.84 8.27
C LYS A 526 8.42 -10.04 7.80
N VAL A 527 7.82 -10.83 8.69
CA VAL A 527 6.92 -11.98 8.33
C VAL A 527 5.95 -11.66 7.18
N HIS A 528 5.28 -10.50 7.23
CA HIS A 528 4.41 -10.03 6.15
C HIS A 528 5.06 -10.02 4.75
N TYR A 529 6.32 -9.63 4.60
CA TYR A 529 7.01 -9.62 3.30
C TYR A 529 7.25 -11.04 2.74
N THR A 530 7.49 -12.03 3.61
CA THR A 530 7.51 -13.45 3.20
C THR A 530 6.15 -13.89 2.68
N CYS A 531 5.07 -13.43 3.32
CA CYS A 531 3.71 -13.74 2.88
C CYS A 531 3.41 -13.09 1.52
N ASP A 532 3.82 -11.83 1.31
CA ASP A 532 3.69 -11.14 0.02
C ASP A 532 4.45 -11.89 -1.11
N VAL A 533 5.67 -12.37 -0.82
CA VAL A 533 6.46 -13.22 -1.74
C VAL A 533 5.76 -14.56 -1.99
N TYR A 534 5.16 -15.17 -0.98
CA TYR A 534 4.38 -16.40 -1.15
C TYR A 534 3.16 -16.17 -2.06
N PHE A 535 2.41 -15.07 -1.87
CA PHE A 535 1.25 -14.75 -2.72
C PHE A 535 1.65 -14.53 -4.17
N SER A 536 2.62 -13.64 -4.42
CA SER A 536 3.13 -13.37 -5.78
C SER A 536 3.64 -14.64 -6.45
N THR A 537 4.48 -15.43 -5.78
CA THR A 537 4.98 -16.72 -6.29
C THR A 537 3.83 -17.67 -6.65
N ASN A 538 2.75 -17.71 -5.87
CA ASN A 538 1.58 -18.54 -6.17
C ASN A 538 0.80 -18.06 -7.42
N TRP A 539 0.77 -16.75 -7.70
CA TRP A 539 0.14 -16.21 -8.93
C TRP A 539 0.93 -16.62 -10.19
N GLY A 540 2.25 -16.77 -10.09
CA GLY A 540 3.06 -17.42 -11.13
C GLY A 540 2.82 -18.93 -11.19
N LEU A 541 3.00 -19.62 -10.06
CA LEU A 541 2.99 -21.09 -9.98
C LEU A 541 1.68 -21.74 -10.45
N ILE A 542 0.53 -21.09 -10.23
CA ILE A 542 -0.77 -21.61 -10.70
C ILE A 542 -0.84 -21.70 -12.24
N THR A 543 -0.03 -20.94 -12.98
CA THR A 543 0.08 -21.02 -14.45
C THR A 543 1.11 -22.03 -14.96
N GLY A 544 1.85 -22.69 -14.06
CA GLY A 544 2.98 -23.53 -14.44
C GLY A 544 4.16 -22.72 -15.00
N PHE A 545 4.90 -23.29 -15.96
CA PHE A 545 6.16 -22.73 -16.47
C PHE A 545 6.21 -22.58 -18.00
N ALA A 546 5.06 -22.75 -18.70
CA ALA A 546 5.00 -22.66 -20.16
C ALA A 546 5.14 -21.22 -20.71
N SER A 547 4.88 -20.21 -19.88
CA SER A 547 5.03 -18.79 -20.19
C SER A 547 5.92 -18.08 -19.15
N PRO A 548 6.85 -17.19 -19.55
CA PRO A 548 7.60 -16.35 -18.62
C PRO A 548 6.80 -15.17 -18.05
N PHE A 549 5.70 -14.74 -18.68
CA PHE A 549 5.02 -13.50 -18.27
C PHE A 549 4.30 -13.57 -16.91
N PRO A 550 3.62 -14.68 -16.53
CA PRO A 550 3.14 -14.86 -15.16
C PRO A 550 4.24 -14.78 -14.10
N TRP A 551 5.49 -15.05 -14.46
CA TRP A 551 6.66 -15.00 -13.56
C TRP A 551 7.30 -13.61 -13.45
N PHE A 552 6.91 -12.64 -14.29
CA PHE A 552 7.36 -11.25 -14.19
C PHE A 552 7.04 -10.64 -12.81
N TYR A 553 5.80 -10.74 -12.36
CA TYR A 553 5.38 -10.19 -11.07
C TYR A 553 6.13 -10.83 -9.87
N PRO A 554 6.23 -12.16 -9.74
CA PRO A 554 7.10 -12.80 -8.74
C PRO A 554 8.52 -12.24 -8.69
N VAL A 555 9.22 -12.19 -9.84
CA VAL A 555 10.63 -11.77 -9.91
C VAL A 555 10.79 -10.27 -9.60
N PHE A 556 9.92 -9.43 -10.16
CA PHE A 556 9.86 -8.01 -9.83
C PHE A 556 9.59 -7.79 -8.33
N PHE A 557 8.60 -8.49 -7.78
CA PHE A 557 8.18 -8.31 -6.40
C PHE A 557 9.26 -8.75 -5.40
N VAL A 558 9.91 -9.90 -5.62
CA VAL A 558 11.03 -10.37 -4.79
C VAL A 558 12.17 -9.34 -4.79
N THR A 559 12.50 -8.78 -5.95
CA THR A 559 13.55 -7.74 -6.08
C THR A 559 13.15 -6.45 -5.32
N MET A 560 11.92 -5.98 -5.54
CA MET A 560 11.39 -4.77 -4.89
C MET A 560 11.30 -4.93 -3.37
N ILE A 561 10.80 -6.06 -2.87
CA ILE A 561 10.58 -6.26 -1.43
C ILE A 561 11.90 -6.48 -0.67
N ALA A 562 12.91 -7.08 -1.30
CA ALA A 562 14.26 -7.15 -0.75
C ALA A 562 14.89 -5.76 -0.60
N HIS A 563 14.81 -4.92 -1.63
CA HIS A 563 15.24 -3.53 -1.58
C HIS A 563 14.46 -2.72 -0.52
N ARG A 564 13.12 -2.90 -0.45
CA ARG A 564 12.26 -2.27 0.56
C ARG A 564 12.65 -2.67 1.98
N ALA A 565 12.96 -3.95 2.21
CA ALA A 565 13.42 -4.46 3.50
C ALA A 565 14.75 -3.82 3.92
N TRP A 566 15.76 -3.82 3.04
CA TRP A 566 17.05 -3.17 3.29
C TRP A 566 16.89 -1.68 3.63
N ARG A 567 16.15 -0.93 2.80
CA ARG A 567 15.90 0.51 2.97
C ARG A 567 15.23 0.83 4.30
N ASP A 568 14.28 0.00 4.74
CA ASP A 568 13.57 0.18 6.01
C ASP A 568 14.41 -0.20 7.24
N ILE A 569 15.24 -1.26 7.16
CA ILE A 569 16.17 -1.65 8.24
C ILE A 569 17.21 -0.54 8.46
N THR A 570 17.82 0.00 7.39
CA THR A 570 18.80 1.08 7.48
C THR A 570 18.21 2.31 8.18
N ARG A 571 17.00 2.72 7.78
CA ARG A 571 16.27 3.84 8.41
C ARG A 571 15.89 3.57 9.86
N CYS A 572 15.53 2.32 10.21
CA CYS A 572 15.22 1.96 11.58
C CYS A 572 16.47 1.90 12.48
N ARG A 573 17.62 1.45 11.96
CA ARG A 573 18.91 1.52 12.65
C ARG A 573 19.30 2.98 12.94
N GLN A 574 19.20 3.85 11.92
CA GLN A 574 19.46 5.29 12.05
C GLN A 574 18.51 5.96 13.06
N LYS A 575 17.20 5.68 13.00
CA LYS A 575 16.21 6.31 13.89
C LYS A 575 16.32 5.84 15.35
N TYR A 576 16.43 4.53 15.60
CA TYR A 576 16.24 3.98 16.96
C TYR A 576 17.54 3.53 17.66
N GLY A 577 18.68 3.53 16.96
CA GLY A 577 19.99 3.22 17.55
C GLY A 577 20.00 1.92 18.37
N ASP A 578 20.41 2.01 19.64
CA ASP A 578 20.50 0.87 20.54
C ASP A 578 19.18 0.12 20.75
N ALA A 579 18.03 0.80 20.72
CA ALA A 579 16.72 0.15 20.82
C ALA A 579 16.42 -0.71 19.57
N TRP A 580 16.96 -0.36 18.39
CA TRP A 580 16.94 -1.29 17.26
C TRP A 580 17.91 -2.44 17.47
N THR A 581 19.12 -2.18 17.97
CA THR A 581 20.11 -3.24 18.26
C THR A 581 19.59 -4.26 19.28
N GLU A 582 18.81 -3.84 20.29
CA GLU A 582 18.10 -4.73 21.20
C GLU A 582 17.00 -5.54 20.48
N TYR A 583 16.26 -4.91 19.55
CA TYR A 583 15.25 -5.59 18.74
C TYR A 583 15.85 -6.62 17.76
N GLU A 584 17.01 -6.35 17.16
CA GLU A 584 17.73 -7.34 16.32
C GLU A 584 18.27 -8.52 17.16
N LYS A 585 18.64 -8.29 18.42
CA LYS A 585 19.01 -9.37 19.36
C LYS A 585 17.80 -10.19 19.83
N THR A 586 16.66 -9.52 20.05
CA THR A 586 15.42 -10.14 20.55
C THR A 586 14.67 -10.90 19.47
N VAL A 587 14.73 -10.43 18.23
CA VAL A 587 14.05 -11.00 17.06
C VAL A 587 15.07 -11.12 15.91
N PRO A 588 15.98 -12.12 15.96
CA PRO A 588 17.10 -12.21 15.01
C PRO A 588 16.63 -12.40 13.57
N TYR A 589 15.61 -13.24 13.35
CA TYR A 589 15.08 -13.56 12.03
C TYR A 589 14.46 -12.33 11.36
N LEU A 590 14.81 -12.10 10.10
CA LEU A 590 14.31 -11.00 9.30
C LEU A 590 12.99 -11.37 8.62
N PHE A 591 12.92 -12.49 7.93
CA PHE A 591 11.81 -12.88 7.06
C PHE A 591 11.06 -14.12 7.61
N ILE A 592 11.78 -15.23 7.75
CA ILE A 592 11.22 -16.55 8.08
C ILE A 592 11.69 -16.94 9.49
N PRO A 593 10.77 -17.05 10.48
CA PRO A 593 11.12 -17.48 11.82
C PRO A 593 11.91 -18.80 11.81
N TYR A 594 13.00 -18.84 12.58
CA TYR A 594 13.90 -20.00 12.68
C TYR A 594 14.70 -20.35 11.42
N VAL A 595 14.71 -19.49 10.39
CA VAL A 595 15.48 -19.71 9.13
C VAL A 595 16.32 -18.51 8.72
N ILE A 596 15.71 -17.34 8.48
CA ILE A 596 16.39 -16.14 7.92
C ILE A 596 15.71 -14.84 8.34
#